data_AF-A0A537NZ88-F1
#
_entry.id   AF-A0A537NZ88-F1
#
_cell.length_a   1.000
_cell.length_b   1.000
_cell.length_c   1.000
_cell.angle_alpha   90.00
_cell.angle_beta   90.00
_cell.angle_gamma   90.00
#
_symmetry.space_group_name_H-M   'P 1'
#
loop_
_entity.id
_entity.type
_entity.pdbx_description
1 polymer ?
#
loop_
_entity_poly.entity_id
_entity_poly.type
_entity_poly.pdbx_seq_one_letter_code
_entity_poly.pdbx_strand_id
1 'polypeptide(L)' 'GKRMALVAPWRKQDAVPMYSGPSTTSNLVAMVKAGVVATLEDCTGEWCSLSASGYEGWIAQPMIWGAYPGERVEK' A
#
# COMPACT_ATOMS: atom_id res chain seq x y z
N GLY A 1 -15.28 -3.58 -8.41
CA GLY A 1 -15.40 -2.21 -7.86
C GLY A 1 -14.03 -1.74 -7.39
N LYS A 2 -13.75 -0.43 -7.33
CA LYS A 2 -12.47 0.08 -6.81
C LYS A 2 -12.44 -0.15 -5.29
N ARG A 3 -11.43 -0.89 -4.79
CA ARG A 3 -11.24 -1.10 -3.36
C ARG A 3 -10.43 0.07 -2.80
N MET A 4 -10.87 0.60 -1.67
CA MET A 4 -10.18 1.68 -0.99
C MET A 4 -9.37 1.11 0.18
N ALA A 5 -8.20 1.69 0.41
CA ALA A 5 -7.27 1.31 1.47
C ALA A 5 -6.82 2.55 2.26
N LEU A 6 -6.55 2.38 3.54
CA LEU A 6 -5.92 3.40 4.38
C LEU A 6 -4.48 3.01 4.71
N VAL A 7 -3.54 3.91 4.47
CA VAL A 7 -2.12 3.67 4.76
C VAL A 7 -1.85 3.89 6.25
N ALA A 8 -1.46 2.83 6.95
CA ALA A 8 -0.98 2.78 8.34
C ALA A 8 -1.66 3.76 9.32
N PRO A 9 -3.01 3.80 9.42
CA PRO A 9 -3.72 4.83 10.19
C PRO A 9 -3.38 4.82 11.69
N TRP A 10 -2.82 3.74 12.22
CA TRP A 10 -2.35 3.63 13.62
C TRP A 10 -0.99 4.30 13.87
N ARG A 11 -0.18 4.58 12.83
CA ARG A 11 1.13 5.22 12.98
C ARG A 11 1.03 6.72 12.76
N LYS A 12 0.84 7.50 13.83
CA LYS A 12 0.81 8.96 13.72
C LYS A 12 2.18 9.49 13.29
N GLN A 13 2.19 10.33 12.24
CA GLN A 13 3.35 11.09 11.73
C GLN A 13 4.42 10.28 10.97
N ASP A 14 4.20 9.00 10.72
CA ASP A 14 5.11 8.19 9.91
C ASP A 14 4.74 8.23 8.42
N ALA A 15 5.78 8.25 7.57
CA ALA A 15 5.64 7.96 6.15
C ALA A 15 5.99 6.49 5.88
N VAL A 16 5.27 5.88 4.96
CA VAL A 16 5.45 4.50 4.51
C VAL A 16 6.09 4.52 3.13
N PRO A 17 7.20 3.80 2.91
CA PRO A 17 7.81 3.73 1.59
C PRO A 17 6.92 2.95 0.63
N MET A 18 6.72 3.51 -0.55
CA MET A 18 6.11 2.87 -1.71
C MET A 18 7.22 2.53 -2.70
N TYR A 19 7.26 1.29 -3.14
CA TYR A 19 8.29 0.77 -4.02
C TYR A 19 7.75 0.49 -5.42
N SER A 20 8.63 0.41 -6.42
CA SER A 20 8.25 0.09 -7.80
C SER A 20 7.89 -1.40 -8.00
N GLY A 21 8.17 -2.25 -7.01
CA GLY A 21 7.90 -3.68 -7.03
C GLY A 21 7.68 -4.23 -5.61
N PRO A 22 7.18 -5.48 -5.47
CA PRO A 22 6.85 -6.11 -4.19
C PRO A 22 8.11 -6.60 -3.44
N SER A 23 9.06 -5.69 -3.21
CA SER A 23 10.31 -5.95 -2.48
C SER A 23 10.87 -4.66 -1.89
N THR A 24 11.48 -4.75 -0.71
CA THR A 24 12.22 -3.63 -0.09
C THR A 24 13.50 -3.25 -0.86
N THR A 25 13.96 -4.10 -1.79
CA THR A 25 15.11 -3.82 -2.66
C THR A 25 14.71 -3.15 -3.98
N SER A 26 13.42 -3.00 -4.25
CA SER A 26 12.93 -2.27 -5.43
C SER A 26 13.13 -0.75 -5.26
N ASN A 27 13.05 0.00 -6.36
CA ASN A 27 13.23 1.44 -6.32
C ASN A 27 12.14 2.12 -5.49
N LEU A 28 12.51 3.11 -4.69
CA LEU A 28 11.55 3.94 -3.96
C LEU A 28 10.83 4.86 -4.95
N VAL A 29 9.50 4.76 -5.01
CA VAL A 29 8.63 5.59 -5.86
C VAL A 29 8.14 6.82 -5.09
N ALA A 30 7.70 6.62 -3.85
CA ALA A 30 7.15 7.69 -3.02
C ALA A 30 7.25 7.37 -1.52
N MET A 31 7.14 8.41 -0.70
CA MET A 31 6.92 8.30 0.74
C MET A 31 5.48 8.73 1.04
N VAL A 32 4.64 7.77 1.44
CA VAL A 32 3.20 7.98 1.62
C VAL A 32 2.90 8.23 3.09
N LYS A 33 2.32 9.38 3.43
CA LYS A 33 1.95 9.69 4.81
C LYS A 33 0.90 8.72 5.36
N ALA A 34 1.02 8.36 6.63
CA ALA A 34 -0.03 7.66 7.33
C ALA A 34 -1.36 8.44 7.29
N GLY A 35 -2.47 7.71 7.15
CA GLY A 35 -3.82 8.25 6.99
C GLY A 35 -4.21 8.58 5.55
N VAL A 36 -3.30 8.46 4.58
CA VAL A 36 -3.65 8.62 3.17
C VAL A 36 -4.59 7.50 2.72
N VAL A 37 -5.64 7.89 2.01
CA VAL A 37 -6.55 6.97 1.32
C VAL A 37 -5.96 6.66 -0.05
N ALA A 38 -5.81 5.37 -0.36
CA ALA A 38 -5.31 4.88 -1.64
C ALA A 38 -6.33 3.95 -2.30
N THR A 39 -6.22 3.78 -3.62
CA THR A 39 -6.95 2.72 -4.33
C THR A 39 -6.11 1.46 -4.25
N LEU A 40 -6.68 0.39 -3.71
CA LEU A 40 -6.05 -0.93 -3.68
C LEU A 40 -6.33 -1.65 -5.01
N GLU A 41 -5.28 -2.13 -5.65
CA GLU A 41 -5.34 -2.74 -6.97
C GLU A 41 -5.09 -4.24 -6.91
N ASP A 42 -4.05 -4.67 -6.22
CA ASP A 42 -3.68 -6.08 -6.06
C ASP A 42 -3.03 -6.33 -4.70
N CYS A 43 -3.11 -7.55 -4.17
CA CYS A 43 -2.29 -7.99 -3.04
C CYS A 43 -1.81 -9.43 -3.23
N THR A 44 -0.51 -9.65 -3.03
CA THR A 44 0.13 -10.98 -3.10
C THR A 44 0.06 -11.78 -1.80
N GLY A 45 -0.37 -11.14 -0.71
CA GLY A 45 -0.39 -11.69 0.65
C GLY A 45 0.74 -11.16 1.54
N GLU A 46 1.74 -10.49 0.97
CA GLU A 46 2.78 -9.76 1.71
C GLU A 46 2.91 -8.30 1.25
N TRP A 47 2.53 -8.04 0.00
CA TRP A 47 2.59 -6.74 -0.64
C TRP A 47 1.26 -6.42 -1.28
N CYS A 48 0.96 -5.13 -1.35
CA CYS A 48 -0.23 -4.61 -2.00
C CYS A 48 0.15 -3.51 -2.98
N SER A 49 -0.27 -3.66 -4.23
CA SER A 49 -0.19 -2.62 -5.25
C SER A 49 -1.32 -1.63 -5.05
N LEU A 50 -0.98 -0.35 -5.05
CA LEU A 50 -1.92 0.73 -4.81
C LEU A 50 -1.54 2.00 -5.55
N SER A 51 -2.57 2.77 -5.87
CA SER A 51 -2.45 4.10 -6.46
C SER A 51 -2.92 5.19 -5.48
N ALA A 52 -2.08 6.20 -5.28
CA ALA A 52 -2.33 7.33 -4.36
C ALA A 52 -1.74 8.62 -4.93
N SER A 53 -2.57 9.66 -5.06
CA SER A 53 -2.13 11.01 -5.49
C SER A 53 -1.31 11.03 -6.80
N GLY A 54 -1.62 10.12 -7.74
CA GLY A 54 -0.92 10.02 -9.03
C GLY A 54 0.35 9.16 -9.03
N TYR A 55 0.72 8.59 -7.87
CA TYR A 55 1.79 7.59 -7.75
C TYR A 55 1.19 6.19 -7.70
N GLU A 56 1.87 5.24 -8.32
CA GLU A 56 1.52 3.82 -8.31
C GLU A 56 2.72 3.00 -7.85
N GLY A 57 2.47 2.04 -6.97
CA GLY A 57 3.52 1.16 -6.48
C GLY A 57 3.06 0.23 -5.39
N TRP A 58 4.02 -0.43 -4.77
CA TRP A 58 3.82 -1.50 -3.81
C TRP A 58 4.17 -1.05 -2.41
N ILE A 59 3.26 -1.32 -1.47
CA ILE A 59 3.47 -1.14 -0.03
C ILE A 59 3.31 -2.50 0.64
N ALA A 60 4.10 -2.77 1.68
CA ALA A 60 3.95 -3.98 2.48
C ALA A 60 2.53 -4.07 3.06
N GLN A 61 1.85 -5.21 2.88
CA GLN A 61 0.47 -5.43 3.31
C GLN A 61 0.22 -5.08 4.79
N PRO A 62 1.14 -5.35 5.75
CA PRO A 62 0.93 -4.96 7.15
C PRO A 62 0.76 -3.45 7.36
N MET A 63 1.16 -2.62 6.39
CA MET A 63 1.01 -1.17 6.43
C MET A 63 -0.32 -0.69 5.84
N ILE A 64 -1.19 -1.59 5.38
CA ILE A 64 -2.44 -1.26 4.70
C ILE A 64 -3.64 -1.74 5.53
N TRP A 65 -4.51 -0.80 5.89
CA TRP A 65 -5.80 -1.09 6.50
C TRP A 65 -6.87 -1.21 5.42
N GLY A 66 -7.67 -2.28 5.45
CA GLY A 66 -8.58 -2.67 4.37
C GLY A 66 -8.05 -3.81 3.48
N ALA A 67 -6.82 -4.28 3.76
CA ALA A 67 -6.32 -5.59 3.39
C ALA A 67 -6.12 -6.39 4.69
N TYR A 68 -6.89 -7.45 4.90
CA TYR A 68 -6.71 -8.31 6.08
C TYR A 68 -5.39 -9.09 5.96
N PRO A 69 -4.73 -9.44 7.08
CA PRO A 69 -3.51 -10.25 7.03
C PRO A 69 -3.74 -11.52 6.21
N GLY A 70 -2.93 -11.74 5.17
CA GLY A 70 -3.04 -12.89 4.27
C GLY A 70 -4.14 -12.78 3.22
N GLU A 71 -4.83 -11.65 3.12
CA GLU A 71 -5.83 -11.42 2.08
C GLU A 71 -5.13 -11.25 0.72
N ARG A 72 -5.53 -12.06 -0.26
CA ARG A 72 -5.19 -11.86 -1.66
C ARG A 72 -6.32 -11.12 -2.34
N VAL A 73 -5.97 -10.05 -3.04
CA VAL A 73 -6.95 -9.24 -3.77
C VAL A 73 -6.64 -9.41 -5.22
N GLU A 74 -7.28 -10.38 -5.87
CA GLU A 74 -7.17 -10.54 -7.31
C GLU A 74 -8.15 -9.58 -8.00
N LYS A 75 -7.68 -8.93 -9.07
CA LYS A 75 -8.47 -8.01 -9.88
C LYS A 75 -8.49 -8.48 -11.32
#